data_AF-A0A2E0WR67-F1
#
_entry.id   AF-A0A2E0WR67-F1
#
_cell.length_a   1.000
_cell.length_b   1.000
_cell.length_c   1.000
_cell.angle_alpha   90.00
_cell.angle_beta   90.00
_cell.angle_gamma   90.00
#
_symmetry.space_group_name_H-M   'P 1'
#
loop_
_entity.id
_entity.type
_entity.pdbx_description
1 polymer ?
#
loop_
_entity_poly.entity_id
_entity_poly.type
_entity_poly.pdbx_seq_one_letter_code
_entity_poly.pdbx_strand_id
1 'polypeptide(L)' 'MKHFPQPHKIGGATRWSPNEIRAFEAATGLDLPAPTGMLSDTQLAARYGVSRATIWRWASKARKEAAA' A
#
# COMPACT_ATOMS: atom_id res chain seq x y z
N MET A 1 12.76 7.79 6.04
CA MET A 1 11.81 8.05 4.92
C MET A 1 10.50 7.38 5.27
N LYS A 2 9.37 7.83 4.71
CA LYS A 2 8.08 7.16 4.97
C LYS A 2 7.89 6.05 3.92
N HIS A 3 7.89 4.81 4.37
CA HIS A 3 7.90 3.64 3.50
C HIS A 3 6.47 3.22 3.10
N PHE A 4 6.34 2.58 1.94
CA PHE A 4 5.06 2.02 1.50
C PHE A 4 4.58 0.92 2.47
N PRO A 5 3.28 0.87 2.84
CA PRO A 5 2.80 -0.10 3.82
C PRO A 5 2.99 -1.57 3.38
N GLN A 6 3.25 -2.43 4.36
CA GLN A 6 3.35 -3.86 4.12
C GLN A 6 1.96 -4.49 4.00
N PRO A 7 1.81 -5.52 3.16
CA PRO A 7 0.56 -6.25 3.10
C PRO A 7 0.43 -7.28 4.24
N HIS A 8 -0.82 -7.58 4.58
CA HIS A 8 -1.26 -8.60 5.54
C HIS A 8 -1.87 -9.79 4.81
N LYS A 9 -1.62 -11.02 5.31
CA LYS A 9 -2.33 -12.22 4.84
C LYS A 9 -3.61 -12.40 5.64
N ILE A 10 -4.75 -12.41 4.96
CA ILE A 10 -6.09 -12.56 5.55
C ILE A 10 -6.85 -13.60 4.73
N GLY A 11 -7.16 -14.77 5.32
CA GLY A 11 -7.95 -15.82 4.66
C GLY A 11 -7.35 -16.30 3.33
N GLY A 12 -6.03 -16.38 3.22
CA GLY A 12 -5.32 -16.77 1.99
C GLY A 12 -5.16 -15.65 0.96
N ALA A 13 -5.81 -14.49 1.14
CA ALA A 13 -5.62 -13.31 0.31
C ALA A 13 -4.60 -12.35 0.94
N THR A 14 -3.87 -11.63 0.10
CA THR A 14 -2.95 -10.58 0.54
C THR A 14 -3.61 -9.22 0.41
N ARG A 15 -3.63 -8.43 1.49
CA ARG A 15 -4.40 -7.18 1.60
C ARG A 15 -3.62 -6.07 2.31
N TRP A 16 -3.90 -4.83 1.99
CA TRP A 16 -3.35 -3.66 2.67
C TRP A 16 -4.39 -3.03 3.59
N SER A 17 -3.94 -2.58 4.76
CA SER A 17 -4.78 -1.87 5.71
C SER A 17 -5.17 -0.50 5.17
N PRO A 18 -6.46 -0.12 5.22
CA PRO A 18 -6.89 1.22 4.82
C PRO A 18 -6.27 2.30 5.69
N ASN A 19 -6.04 2.03 6.97
CA ASN A 19 -5.44 2.99 7.90
C ASN A 19 -3.96 3.24 7.57
N GLU A 20 -3.20 2.19 7.26
CA GLU A 20 -1.78 2.33 6.90
C GLU A 20 -1.62 3.00 5.53
N ILE A 21 -2.48 2.67 4.57
CA ILE A 21 -2.52 3.35 3.27
C ILE A 21 -2.84 4.83 3.44
N ARG A 22 -3.86 5.18 4.23
CA ARG A 22 -4.21 6.58 4.49
C ARG A 22 -3.08 7.34 5.18
N ALA A 23 -2.39 6.70 6.14
CA ALA A 23 -1.24 7.29 6.80
C ALA A 23 -0.10 7.57 5.82
N PHE A 24 0.18 6.64 4.89
CA PHE A 24 1.17 6.80 3.82
C PHE A 24 0.79 7.91 2.82
N GLU A 25 -0.49 8.02 2.45
CA GLU A 25 -0.99 9.04 1.54
C GLU A 25 -0.86 10.45 2.14
N ALA A 26 -1.37 10.64 3.36
CA ALA A 26 -1.24 11.90 4.10
C ALA A 26 0.24 12.28 4.30
N ALA A 27 1.08 11.27 4.54
CA ALA A 27 2.51 11.40 4.67
C ALA A 27 3.23 11.87 3.39
N THR A 28 2.71 11.48 2.22
CA THR A 28 3.24 11.82 0.89
C THR A 28 2.61 13.11 0.36
N GLY A 29 1.64 13.69 1.08
CA GLY A 29 0.88 14.85 0.62
C GLY A 29 -0.17 14.51 -0.43
N LEU A 30 -0.56 13.23 -0.54
CA LEU A 30 -1.64 12.79 -1.43
C LEU A 30 -2.99 13.07 -0.77
N ASP A 31 -3.79 13.94 -1.38
CA ASP A 31 -5.17 14.22 -0.97
C ASP A 31 -6.13 13.32 -1.75
N LEU A 32 -6.24 12.06 -1.30
CA LEU A 32 -7.14 11.05 -1.87
C LEU A 32 -8.27 10.73 -0.90
N PRO A 33 -9.48 10.41 -1.39
CA PRO A 33 -10.59 10.03 -0.52
C PRO A 33 -10.22 8.77 0.27
N ALA A 34 -10.58 8.74 1.56
CA ALA A 34 -10.20 7.65 2.44
C ALA A 34 -10.60 6.29 1.85
N PRO A 35 -9.68 5.31 1.79
CA PRO A 35 -10.02 4.01 1.24
C PRO A 35 -10.95 3.24 2.18
N THR A 36 -11.94 2.55 1.61
CA THR A 36 -12.90 1.75 2.36
C THR A 36 -12.51 0.28 2.36
N GLY A 37 -12.33 -0.29 3.55
CA GLY A 37 -12.03 -1.71 3.73
C GLY A 37 -10.60 -2.10 3.33
N MET A 38 -10.33 -3.41 3.39
CA MET A 38 -9.02 -3.99 3.06
C MET A 38 -8.75 -3.95 1.55
N LEU A 39 -7.65 -3.31 1.16
CA LEU A 39 -7.32 -3.10 -0.26
C LEU A 39 -6.57 -4.29 -0.85
N SER A 40 -6.96 -4.72 -2.04
CA SER A 40 -6.15 -5.60 -2.89
C SER A 40 -5.07 -4.81 -3.66
N ASP A 41 -4.10 -5.52 -4.22
CA ASP A 41 -3.12 -4.95 -5.14
C ASP A 41 -3.77 -4.33 -6.39
N THR A 42 -4.90 -4.90 -6.86
CA THR A 42 -5.68 -4.35 -7.98
C THR A 42 -6.34 -3.01 -7.62
N GLN A 43 -6.89 -2.87 -6.42
CA GLN A 43 -7.49 -1.61 -5.96
C GLN A 43 -6.42 -0.52 -5.78
N LEU A 44 -5.26 -0.87 -5.22
CA LEU A 44 -4.14 0.06 -5.08
C LEU A 44 -3.57 0.49 -6.44
N ALA A 45 -3.42 -0.46 -7.37
CA ALA A 45 -2.96 -0.18 -8.73
C ALA A 45 -3.87 0.84 -9.44
N ALA A 46 -5.19 0.62 -9.39
CA ALA A 46 -6.16 1.56 -9.94
C ALA A 46 -6.12 2.92 -9.24
N ARG A 47 -6.05 2.92 -7.91
CA ARG A 47 -6.02 4.14 -7.09
C ARG A 47 -4.84 5.05 -7.38
N TYR A 48 -3.67 4.49 -7.62
CA TYR A 48 -2.45 5.27 -7.92
C TYR A 48 -2.15 5.39 -9.43
N GLY A 49 -2.99 4.84 -10.30
CA GLY A 49 -2.78 4.87 -11.75
C GLY A 49 -1.53 4.11 -12.22
N VAL A 50 -1.17 3.01 -11.54
CA VAL A 50 0.03 2.21 -11.82
C VAL A 50 -0.32 0.75 -12.08
N SER A 51 0.64 -0.03 -12.60
CA SER A 51 0.47 -1.48 -12.71
C SER A 51 0.57 -2.19 -11.34
N ARG A 52 -0.07 -3.36 -11.22
CA ARG A 52 0.00 -4.21 -10.01
C ARG A 52 1.43 -4.53 -9.59
N ALA A 53 2.32 -4.75 -10.55
CA ALA A 53 3.73 -5.03 -10.31
C ALA A 53 4.44 -3.87 -9.59
N THR A 54 4.03 -2.62 -9.83
CA THR A 54 4.57 -1.45 -9.13
C THR A 54 4.26 -1.48 -7.63
N ILE A 55 3.03 -1.86 -7.26
CA ILE A 55 2.62 -1.99 -5.85
C ILE A 55 3.52 -2.99 -5.12
N TRP A 56 3.77 -4.15 -5.74
CA TRP A 56 4.64 -5.17 -5.17
C TRP A 56 6.11 -4.75 -5.07
N ARG A 57 6.60 -3.98 -6.05
CA ARG A 57 7.96 -3.41 -5.99
C ARG A 57 8.09 -2.42 -4.84
N TRP A 58 7.11 -1.54 -4.63
CA TRP A 58 7.11 -0.59 -3.51
C TRP A 58 7.07 -1.31 -2.16
N ALA A 59 6.20 -2.31 -2.01
CA ALA A 59 6.13 -3.13 -0.79
C ALA A 59 7.44 -3.87 -0.51
N SER A 60 8.04 -4.47 -1.55
CA SER A 60 9.33 -5.18 -1.43
C SER A 60 10.48 -4.24 -1.07
N LYS A 61 10.52 -3.06 -1.68
CA LYS A 61 11.52 -2.03 -1.37
C LYS A 61 11.38 -1.55 0.07
N ALA A 62 10.17 -1.19 0.50
CA ALA A 62 9.87 -0.78 1.86
C ALA A 62 10.27 -1.84 2.90
N ARG A 63 10.03 -3.12 2.61
CA ARG A 63 10.43 -4.23 3.49
C ARG A 63 11.94 -4.32 3.65
N LYS A 64 12.69 -4.16 2.55
CA LYS A 64 14.16 -4.18 2.59
C LYS A 64 14.72 -2.98 3.36
N GLU A 65 14.14 -1.81 3.15
CA GLU A 65 14.55 -0.59 3.85
C GLU A 65 14.24 -0.63 5.36
N ALA A 66 13.19 -1.34 5.79
CA ALA A 66 12.89 -1.54 7.21
C ALA A 66 13.78 -2.60 7.88
N ALA A 67 14.51 -3.41 7.10
CA ALA A 67 15.38 -4.48 7.60
C ALA A 67 16.87 -4.10 7.59
N ALA A 68 17.21 -2.92 7.08
CA ALA A 68 18.56 -2.37 7.00
C ALA A 68 18.74 -1.26 8.04
#